data_AF-I3SK44-F1
#
_entry.id   AF-I3SK44-F1
#
_cell.length_a   1.000
_cell.length_b   1.000
_cell.length_c   1.000
_cell.angle_alpha   90.00
_cell.angle_beta   90.00
_cell.angle_gamma   90.00
#
_symmetry.space_group_name_H-M   'P 1'
#
loop_
_entity.id
_entity.type
_entity.pdbx_description
1 polymer ?
#
loop_
_entity_poly.entity_id
_entity_poly.type
_entity_poly.pdbx_seq_one_letter_code
_entity_poly.pdbx_strand_id
1 'polypeptide(L)'
;MMRNRGFRVSTRNRKKRQRKKTIQNIKKSKVQRLDPEKPVTTLELLKKSLGKEKANEGEEEEDVVKPFVSELDGDDRSVTYEELRQRLHRKLEGFRSTRNCADPEKAAKKREDRDTKRGYHYQDNKRKRDDATDESKPAPDEKLQEKVKKDAAEASKQLVFGHVKLQDEEMLGKKRRISKHKELERAKKLEELKKNDPEKGEAIAKKEAWKAAMDRASGIKVHDDPKLIKKSIHKVKKQQGKNAEKWEERVQSRDQLKAEKQKKRSDNIAERINDKKMRKIAKREKKLLRPGFEGRKEGFINSSSG
;
A
#
# COMPACT_ATOMS: atom_id res chain seq x y z
N MET A 1 -17.23 21.22 -30.99
CA MET A 1 -16.91 21.49 -29.57
C MET A 1 -15.42 21.24 -29.29
N MET A 2 -14.55 22.25 -29.47
CA MET A 2 -13.10 22.14 -29.26
C MET A 2 -12.64 23.06 -28.11
N ARG A 3 -12.94 22.72 -26.85
CA ARG A 3 -12.37 23.41 -25.67
C ARG A 3 -12.27 22.45 -24.50
N ASN A 4 -11.10 21.85 -24.26
CA ASN A 4 -10.72 21.29 -22.94
C ASN A 4 -9.29 20.69 -22.86
N ARG A 5 -8.53 20.60 -23.97
CA ARG A 5 -7.15 20.09 -23.92
C ARG A 5 -6.14 21.09 -23.31
N GLY A 6 -6.36 22.40 -23.47
CA GLY A 6 -5.46 23.43 -22.92
C GLY A 6 -5.49 23.56 -21.39
N PHE A 7 -6.66 23.39 -20.76
CA PHE A 7 -6.82 23.56 -19.31
C PHE A 7 -6.08 22.50 -18.48
N ARG A 8 -6.04 21.25 -18.98
CA ARG A 8 -5.35 20.13 -18.31
C ARG A 8 -3.82 20.24 -18.39
N VAL A 9 -3.30 20.82 -19.47
CA VAL A 9 -1.85 21.07 -19.62
C VAL A 9 -1.41 22.23 -18.72
N SER A 10 -2.22 23.31 -18.66
CA SER A 10 -1.99 24.45 -17.77
C SER A 10 -1.95 24.05 -16.29
N THR A 11 -2.89 23.20 -15.84
CA THR A 11 -2.90 22.72 -14.44
C THR A 11 -1.72 21.80 -14.10
N ARG A 12 -1.23 20.98 -15.04
CA ARG A 12 -0.02 20.15 -14.86
C ARG A 12 1.24 21.01 -14.75
N ASN A 13 1.35 22.05 -15.59
CA ASN A 13 2.46 23.00 -15.54
C ASN A 13 2.43 23.85 -14.26
N ARG A 14 1.24 24.26 -13.79
CA ARG A 14 1.06 24.91 -12.49
C ARG A 14 1.54 24.03 -11.34
N LYS A 15 1.15 22.75 -11.31
CA LYS A 15 1.62 21.78 -10.29
C LYS A 15 3.14 21.57 -10.33
N LYS A 16 3.74 21.48 -11.52
CA LYS A 16 5.21 21.40 -11.67
C LYS A 16 5.91 22.65 -11.15
N ARG A 17 5.40 23.85 -11.44
CA ARG A 17 5.94 25.11 -10.91
C ARG A 17 5.84 25.17 -9.38
N GLN A 18 4.70 24.76 -8.80
CA GLN A 18 4.54 24.70 -7.35
C GLN A 18 5.53 23.72 -6.69
N ARG A 19 5.74 22.52 -7.26
CA ARG A 19 6.75 21.57 -6.78
C ARG A 19 8.18 22.09 -6.88
N LYS A 20 8.52 22.82 -7.95
CA LYS A 20 9.85 23.46 -8.06
C LYS A 20 10.04 24.53 -6.97
N LYS A 21 8.99 25.32 -6.68
CA LYS A 21 9.01 26.31 -5.58
C LYS A 21 9.19 25.65 -4.22
N THR A 22 8.48 24.55 -3.93
CA THR A 22 8.65 23.84 -2.64
C THR A 22 10.06 23.26 -2.48
N ILE A 23 10.61 22.66 -3.55
CA ILE A 23 11.99 22.16 -3.53
C ILE A 23 13.01 23.29 -3.31
N GLN A 24 12.82 24.44 -3.96
CA GLN A 24 13.68 25.62 -3.75
C GLN A 24 13.56 26.16 -2.33
N ASN A 25 12.36 26.19 -1.75
CA ASN A 25 12.17 26.62 -0.36
C ASN A 25 12.86 25.67 0.63
N ILE A 26 12.78 24.35 0.42
CA ILE A 26 13.48 23.37 1.24
C ILE A 26 15.00 23.56 1.13
N LYS A 27 15.52 23.75 -0.09
CA LYS A 27 16.96 24.02 -0.31
C LYS A 27 17.41 25.30 0.38
N LYS A 28 16.65 26.39 0.24
CA LYS A 28 16.93 27.67 0.91
C LYS A 28 16.91 27.54 2.43
N SER A 29 15.93 26.82 2.99
CA SER A 29 15.87 26.56 4.44
C SER A 29 17.06 25.75 4.96
N LYS A 30 17.53 24.76 4.19
CA LYS A 30 18.72 23.98 4.54
C LYS A 30 19.99 24.82 4.52
N VAL A 31 20.14 25.69 3.51
CA VAL A 31 21.26 26.63 3.41
C VAL A 31 21.23 27.64 4.56
N GLN A 32 20.07 28.26 4.83
CA GLN A 32 19.90 29.21 5.94
C GLN A 32 20.16 28.61 7.33
N ARG A 33 19.92 27.30 7.50
CA ARG A 33 20.24 26.59 8.75
C ARG A 33 21.75 26.34 8.91
N LEU A 34 22.50 26.35 7.80
CA LEU A 34 23.93 26.06 7.75
C LEU A 34 24.76 27.32 7.41
N ASP A 35 24.14 28.50 7.41
CA ASP A 35 24.83 29.77 7.17
C ASP A 35 25.67 30.16 8.40
N PRO A 36 27.01 30.22 8.29
CA PRO A 36 27.89 30.54 9.41
C PRO A 36 27.79 32.02 9.84
N GLU A 37 27.28 32.91 8.98
CA GLU A 37 27.04 34.33 9.29
C GLU A 37 25.78 34.57 10.12
N LYS A 38 24.91 33.57 10.28
CA LYS A 38 23.68 33.63 11.08
C LYS A 38 23.63 32.46 12.07
N PRO A 39 24.50 32.43 13.09
CA PRO A 39 24.51 31.35 14.08
C PRO A 39 23.19 31.35 14.85
N VAL A 40 22.34 30.36 14.60
CA VAL A 40 21.09 30.19 15.34
C VAL A 40 21.42 29.63 16.72
N THR A 41 21.20 30.42 17.76
CA THR A 41 21.44 30.01 19.15
C THR A 41 20.37 29.01 19.62
N THR A 42 20.72 28.16 20.58
CA THR A 42 19.80 27.14 21.15
C THR A 42 18.52 27.76 21.72
N LEU A 43 18.62 28.95 22.31
CA LEU A 43 17.48 29.74 22.80
C LEU A 43 16.53 30.18 21.67
N GLU A 44 17.06 30.54 20.51
CA GLU A 44 16.22 30.92 19.35
C GLU A 44 15.50 29.72 18.74
N LEU A 45 16.12 28.54 18.74
CA LEU A 45 15.45 27.30 18.34
C LEU A 45 14.28 26.98 19.27
N LEU A 46 14.48 27.15 20.58
CA LEU A 46 13.45 26.94 21.61
C LEU A 46 12.30 27.95 21.48
N LYS A 47 12.59 29.23 21.27
CA LYS A 47 11.56 30.25 21.00
C LYS A 47 10.77 29.96 19.73
N LYS A 48 11.43 29.46 18.68
CA LYS A 48 10.78 29.07 17.41
C LYS A 48 9.93 27.80 17.54
N SER A 49 10.28 26.83 18.38
CA SER A 49 9.45 25.66 18.64
C SER A 49 8.21 26.01 19.46
N LEU A 50 8.38 26.79 20.55
CA LEU A 50 7.27 27.25 21.38
C LEU A 50 6.29 28.15 20.61
N GLY A 51 6.79 28.99 19.71
CA GLY A 51 5.95 29.83 18.84
C GLY A 51 5.16 29.02 17.78
N LYS A 52 5.62 27.83 17.41
CA LYS A 52 4.91 26.94 16.48
C LYS A 52 3.86 26.07 17.17
N GLU A 53 4.11 25.67 18.41
CA GLU A 53 3.13 24.95 19.23
C GLU A 53 1.88 25.80 19.49
N LYS A 54 2.05 27.11 19.71
CA LYS A 54 0.91 28.04 19.85
C LYS A 54 0.08 28.25 18.57
N ALA A 55 0.53 27.79 17.42
CA ALA A 55 -0.13 28.00 16.13
C ALA A 55 -0.82 26.74 15.56
N ASN A 56 -0.77 25.61 16.27
CA ASN A 56 -1.13 24.31 15.70
C ASN A 56 -1.93 23.41 16.66
N GLU A 57 -2.95 23.96 17.31
CA GLU A 57 -4.03 23.16 17.92
C GLU A 57 -5.10 22.89 16.85
N GLY A 58 -5.00 21.75 16.16
CA GLY A 58 -6.00 21.31 15.18
C GLY A 58 -5.55 20.16 14.29
N GLU A 59 -6.11 18.98 14.58
CA GLU A 59 -6.23 17.77 13.74
C GLU A 59 -5.04 16.78 13.63
N GLU A 60 -5.23 15.68 14.38
CA GLU A 60 -5.12 14.24 14.05
C GLU A 60 -3.78 13.55 13.66
N GLU A 61 -3.70 12.36 14.24
CA GLU A 61 -2.67 11.30 14.24
C GLU A 61 -2.21 10.81 12.86
N GLU A 62 -0.92 10.45 12.74
CA GLU A 62 -0.49 9.04 12.72
C GLU A 62 1.05 8.91 12.57
N ASP A 63 1.56 7.86 13.21
CA ASP A 63 2.75 7.06 12.89
C ASP A 63 4.16 7.60 13.16
N VAL A 64 4.60 7.34 14.40
CA VAL A 64 6.00 7.37 14.85
C VAL A 64 6.76 6.16 14.29
N VAL A 65 7.57 6.38 13.25
CA VAL A 65 8.66 5.46 12.89
C VAL A 65 9.90 5.85 13.69
N LYS A 66 10.25 5.02 14.68
CA LYS A 66 11.52 5.11 15.43
C LYS A 66 12.70 4.97 14.46
N PRO A 67 13.65 5.93 14.41
CA PRO A 67 14.85 5.77 13.61
C PRO A 67 15.79 4.79 14.31
N PHE A 68 16.03 3.65 13.65
CA PHE A 68 17.12 2.73 13.93
C PHE A 68 18.43 3.48 13.68
N VAL A 69 19.09 3.90 14.76
CA VAL A 69 20.41 4.52 14.70
C VAL A 69 21.42 3.47 14.22
N SER A 70 22.02 3.75 13.08
CA SER A 70 23.22 3.10 12.56
C SER A 70 24.38 3.46 13.48
N GLU A 71 24.49 2.76 14.59
CA GLU A 71 25.68 2.76 15.42
C GLU A 71 26.44 1.49 15.06
N LEU A 72 27.54 1.65 14.32
CA LEU A 72 28.70 0.75 14.16
C LEU A 72 29.39 1.02 12.81
N ASP A 73 29.88 2.23 12.61
CA ASP A 73 30.97 2.51 11.68
C ASP A 73 32.11 3.10 12.50
N GLY A 74 33.03 2.23 12.93
CA GLY A 74 34.22 2.62 13.67
C GLY A 74 34.58 1.63 14.76
N ASP A 75 35.22 0.52 14.38
CA ASP A 75 36.13 -0.20 15.27
C ASP A 75 37.01 -1.16 14.44
N ASP A 76 38.05 -0.60 13.82
CA ASP A 76 39.25 -1.34 13.37
C ASP A 76 40.19 -1.53 14.59
N ARG A 77 39.69 -2.19 15.64
CA ARG A 77 40.52 -2.73 16.73
C ARG A 77 40.61 -4.23 16.54
N SER A 78 41.79 -4.82 16.71
CA SER A 78 42.00 -6.27 16.60
C SER A 78 41.12 -7.01 17.62
N VAL A 79 39.99 -7.54 17.13
CA VAL A 79 38.98 -8.25 17.93
C VAL A 79 39.52 -9.61 18.35
N THR A 80 39.48 -9.91 19.65
CA THR A 80 39.81 -11.24 20.17
C THR A 80 38.73 -12.26 19.75
N TYR A 81 39.08 -13.55 19.64
CA TYR A 81 38.15 -14.60 19.18
C TYR A 81 36.86 -14.65 20.01
N GLU A 82 36.97 -14.40 21.31
CA GLU A 82 35.83 -14.38 22.24
C GLU A 82 34.88 -13.21 21.98
N GLU A 83 35.41 -12.02 21.70
CA GLU A 83 34.61 -10.84 21.34
C GLU A 83 33.86 -11.05 20.03
N LEU A 84 34.47 -11.73 19.05
CA LEU A 84 33.79 -12.09 17.80
C LEU A 84 32.63 -13.06 18.07
N ARG A 85 32.83 -14.03 18.96
CA ARG A 85 31.80 -15.01 19.35
C ARG A 85 30.65 -14.33 20.08
N GLN A 86 30.94 -13.44 21.02
CA GLN A 86 29.93 -12.64 21.73
C GLN A 86 29.16 -11.70 20.79
N ARG A 87 29.86 -11.05 19.84
CA ARG A 87 29.24 -10.21 18.82
C ARG A 87 28.31 -11.02 17.91
N LEU A 88 28.69 -12.25 17.55
CA LEU A 88 27.84 -13.17 16.80
C LEU A 88 26.59 -13.56 17.61
N HIS A 89 26.75 -13.92 18.89
CA HIS A 89 25.61 -14.23 19.77
C HIS A 89 24.64 -13.05 19.89
N ARG A 90 25.14 -11.84 20.15
CA ARG A 90 24.32 -10.61 20.23
C ARG A 90 23.57 -10.34 18.92
N LYS A 91 24.21 -10.58 17.78
CA LYS A 91 23.61 -10.42 16.46
C LYS A 91 22.53 -11.47 16.17
N LEU A 92 22.76 -12.73 16.55
CA LEU A 92 21.78 -13.81 16.43
C LEU A 92 20.57 -13.58 17.34
N GLU A 93 20.79 -13.08 18.55
CA GLU A 93 19.73 -12.73 19.50
C GLU A 93 18.86 -11.56 18.98
N GLY A 94 19.48 -10.53 18.41
CA GLY A 94 18.75 -9.45 17.71
C GLY A 94 17.91 -9.96 16.53
N PHE A 95 18.39 -10.98 15.80
CA PHE A 95 17.58 -11.63 14.76
C PHE A 95 16.49 -12.57 15.30
N ARG A 96 16.62 -13.06 16.54
CA ARG A 96 15.63 -13.90 17.21
C ARG A 96 14.54 -13.08 17.91
N SER A 97 14.85 -11.86 18.36
CA SER A 97 13.86 -10.95 18.94
C SER A 97 12.98 -10.27 17.87
N THR A 98 13.55 -9.95 16.70
CA THR A 98 12.81 -9.35 15.57
C THR A 98 11.84 -10.30 14.87
N ARG A 99 12.16 -11.59 14.84
CA ARG A 99 11.23 -12.66 14.45
C ARG A 99 10.61 -13.16 15.74
N ASN A 100 9.43 -12.67 16.17
CA ASN A 100 8.70 -13.06 17.40
C ASN A 100 8.65 -14.59 17.69
N CYS A 101 9.78 -15.20 17.99
CA CYS A 101 10.05 -16.61 18.23
C CYS A 101 10.71 -16.76 19.60
N ALA A 102 10.64 -15.71 20.42
CA ALA A 102 11.44 -15.59 21.62
C ALA A 102 10.90 -16.41 22.80
N ASP A 103 9.67 -16.94 22.74
CA ASP A 103 9.14 -17.73 23.84
C ASP A 103 7.92 -18.58 23.40
N PRO A 104 8.03 -19.91 23.32
CA PRO A 104 6.89 -20.77 22.99
C PRO A 104 5.75 -20.63 24.02
N GLU A 105 6.06 -20.29 25.26
CA GLU A 105 5.09 -20.17 26.35
C GLU A 105 4.24 -18.90 26.22
N LYS A 106 4.86 -17.77 25.86
CA LYS A 106 4.11 -16.53 25.53
C LYS A 106 3.28 -16.67 24.26
N ALA A 107 3.76 -17.44 23.28
CA ALA A 107 2.99 -17.72 22.07
C ALA A 107 1.75 -18.60 22.34
N ALA A 108 1.85 -19.54 23.29
CA ALA A 108 0.73 -20.36 23.76
C ALA A 108 -0.31 -19.52 24.51
N LYS A 109 0.11 -18.69 25.48
CA LYS A 109 -0.80 -17.76 26.19
C LYS A 109 -1.56 -16.84 25.26
N LYS A 110 -0.91 -16.29 24.23
CA LYS A 110 -1.56 -15.41 23.24
C LYS A 110 -2.56 -16.15 22.34
N ARG A 111 -2.42 -17.46 22.15
CA ARG A 111 -3.40 -18.29 21.44
C ARG A 111 -4.63 -18.54 22.32
N GLU A 112 -4.40 -18.92 23.57
CA GLU A 112 -5.45 -19.18 24.56
C GLU A 112 -6.33 -17.95 24.81
N ASP A 113 -5.74 -16.77 25.04
CA ASP A 113 -6.46 -15.50 25.22
C ASP A 113 -7.37 -15.13 24.03
N ARG A 114 -6.97 -15.53 22.82
CA ARG A 114 -7.74 -15.26 21.61
C ARG A 114 -8.90 -16.23 21.44
N ASP A 115 -8.73 -17.47 21.89
CA ASP A 115 -9.76 -18.49 21.83
C ASP A 115 -10.82 -18.27 22.93
N THR A 116 -10.43 -17.85 24.13
CA THR A 116 -11.36 -17.45 25.20
C THR A 116 -12.18 -16.21 24.81
N LYS A 117 -11.55 -15.19 24.20
CA LYS A 117 -12.24 -13.98 23.72
C LYS A 117 -13.21 -14.24 22.57
N ARG A 118 -12.94 -15.26 21.73
CA ARG A 118 -13.87 -15.73 20.70
C ARG A 118 -15.05 -16.52 21.28
N GLY A 119 -14.81 -17.32 22.32
CA GLY A 119 -15.85 -18.08 23.02
C GLY A 119 -16.85 -17.17 23.75
N TYR A 120 -16.35 -16.11 24.42
CA TYR A 120 -17.19 -15.19 25.19
C TYR A 120 -18.14 -14.35 24.32
N HIS A 121 -17.67 -13.88 23.16
CA HIS A 121 -18.50 -13.11 22.23
C HIS A 121 -19.69 -13.93 21.65
N TYR A 122 -19.58 -15.26 21.62
CA TYR A 122 -20.65 -16.13 21.11
C TYR A 122 -21.76 -16.39 22.12
N GLN A 123 -21.51 -16.20 23.42
CA GLN A 123 -22.50 -16.46 24.48
C GLN A 123 -23.35 -15.22 24.83
N ASP A 124 -22.77 -14.02 24.80
CA ASP A 124 -23.48 -12.77 25.16
C ASP A 124 -24.53 -12.29 24.15
N ASN A 125 -24.51 -12.79 22.91
CA ASN A 125 -25.52 -12.43 21.90
C ASN A 125 -26.81 -13.25 21.99
N LYS A 126 -26.94 -14.17 22.95
CA LYS A 126 -28.24 -14.76 23.32
C LYS A 126 -28.93 -13.84 24.33
N ARG A 127 -29.46 -12.71 23.86
CA ARG A 127 -30.44 -11.94 24.63
C ARG A 127 -31.59 -12.88 24.98
N LYS A 128 -31.75 -13.20 26.27
CA LYS A 128 -32.98 -13.78 26.78
C LYS A 128 -34.09 -12.80 26.45
N ARG A 129 -35.03 -13.22 25.61
CA ARG A 129 -36.29 -12.53 25.45
C ARG A 129 -37.13 -12.97 26.64
N ASP A 130 -37.37 -12.04 27.56
CA ASP A 130 -38.32 -12.26 28.65
C ASP A 130 -39.70 -12.52 28.03
N ASP A 131 -40.22 -13.72 28.25
CA ASP A 131 -41.58 -14.11 27.89
C ASP A 131 -42.49 -13.57 28.99
N ALA A 132 -42.84 -12.30 28.86
CA ALA A 132 -43.84 -11.65 29.70
C ALA A 132 -45.22 -12.15 29.26
N THR A 133 -45.81 -12.91 30.15
CA THR A 133 -47.19 -13.35 30.21
C THR A 133 -48.12 -12.16 29.96
N ASP A 134 -48.89 -12.19 28.86
CA ASP A 134 -50.05 -11.31 28.67
C ASP A 134 -51.22 -12.15 28.16
N GLU A 135 -51.99 -12.61 29.14
CA GLU A 135 -53.29 -13.26 29.01
C GLU A 135 -54.33 -12.20 28.61
N SER A 136 -54.74 -12.12 27.34
CA SER A 136 -56.14 -11.83 27.03
C SER A 136 -56.58 -12.19 25.58
N LYS A 137 -57.66 -12.98 25.53
CA LYS A 137 -58.70 -13.13 24.47
C LYS A 137 -58.51 -14.23 23.39
N PRO A 138 -59.65 -14.69 22.82
CA PRO A 138 -60.41 -15.87 23.21
C PRO A 138 -60.03 -17.09 22.35
N ALA A 139 -60.41 -18.29 22.77
CA ALA A 139 -60.10 -19.55 22.09
C ALA A 139 -60.42 -19.51 20.58
N PRO A 140 -59.43 -19.70 19.69
CA PRO A 140 -59.69 -19.99 18.29
C PRO A 140 -59.79 -21.51 18.10
N ASP A 141 -60.77 -21.94 17.29
CA ASP A 141 -61.03 -23.33 16.90
C ASP A 141 -59.77 -24.18 16.76
N GLU A 142 -59.76 -25.39 17.31
CA GLU A 142 -58.61 -26.33 17.26
C GLU A 142 -58.13 -26.59 15.82
N LYS A 143 -59.03 -26.52 14.83
CA LYS A 143 -58.71 -26.63 13.39
C LYS A 143 -57.87 -25.46 12.86
N LEU A 144 -58.02 -24.25 13.42
CA LEU A 144 -57.20 -23.09 13.03
C LEU A 144 -55.82 -23.17 13.68
N GLN A 145 -55.73 -23.66 14.92
CA GLN A 145 -54.44 -23.81 15.61
C GLN A 145 -53.56 -24.91 14.98
N GLU A 146 -54.16 -26.01 14.52
CA GLU A 146 -53.41 -27.08 13.85
C GLU A 146 -52.88 -26.64 12.48
N LYS A 147 -53.64 -25.81 11.75
CA LYS A 147 -53.19 -25.17 10.49
C LYS A 147 -52.05 -24.20 10.75
N VAL A 148 -52.19 -23.31 11.73
CA VAL A 148 -51.14 -22.35 12.10
C VAL A 148 -49.84 -23.06 12.54
N LYS A 149 -49.93 -24.19 13.26
CA LYS A 149 -48.76 -25.00 13.63
C LYS A 149 -48.11 -25.69 12.44
N LYS A 150 -48.90 -26.20 11.48
CA LYS A 150 -48.38 -26.79 10.23
C LYS A 150 -47.73 -25.73 9.35
N ASP A 151 -48.36 -24.58 9.21
CA ASP A 151 -47.84 -23.44 8.43
C ASP A 151 -46.55 -22.87 9.08
N ALA A 152 -46.47 -22.81 10.40
CA ALA A 152 -45.25 -22.42 11.12
C ALA A 152 -44.12 -23.46 10.97
N ALA A 153 -44.45 -24.75 10.99
CA ALA A 153 -43.49 -25.82 10.75
C ALA A 153 -42.99 -25.86 9.29
N GLU A 154 -43.80 -25.44 8.33
CA GLU A 154 -43.40 -25.30 6.93
C GLU A 154 -42.59 -24.02 6.68
N ALA A 155 -43.02 -22.90 7.26
CA ALA A 155 -42.29 -21.63 7.23
C ALA A 155 -40.89 -21.74 7.86
N SER A 156 -40.74 -22.46 8.97
CA SER A 156 -39.42 -22.68 9.60
C SER A 156 -38.46 -23.50 8.73
N LYS A 157 -38.96 -24.35 7.83
CA LYS A 157 -38.13 -25.07 6.83
C LYS A 157 -37.74 -24.18 5.65
N GLN A 158 -38.59 -23.21 5.30
CA GLN A 158 -38.37 -22.26 4.20
C GLN A 158 -37.46 -21.09 4.61
N LEU A 159 -37.50 -20.67 5.87
CA LEU A 159 -36.70 -19.57 6.39
C LEU A 159 -35.29 -20.06 6.78
N VAL A 160 -34.31 -19.81 5.90
CA VAL A 160 -32.89 -20.00 6.21
C VAL A 160 -32.31 -18.68 6.69
N PHE A 161 -31.44 -18.70 7.71
CA PHE A 161 -30.81 -17.50 8.25
C PHE A 161 -30.14 -16.66 7.13
N GLY A 162 -30.70 -15.47 6.89
CA GLY A 162 -30.24 -14.52 5.88
C GLY A 162 -30.75 -14.73 4.44
N HIS A 163 -31.58 -15.74 4.16
CA HIS A 163 -32.16 -16.00 2.83
C HIS A 163 -33.63 -16.43 2.95
N VAL A 164 -34.54 -15.66 2.34
CA VAL A 164 -35.97 -16.03 2.23
C VAL A 164 -36.15 -16.91 0.99
N LYS A 165 -36.57 -18.16 1.17
CA LYS A 165 -36.96 -19.04 0.05
C LYS A 165 -38.42 -18.78 -0.29
N LEU A 166 -38.66 -18.18 -1.45
CA LEU A 166 -40.00 -18.09 -2.04
C LEU A 166 -40.26 -19.37 -2.85
N GLN A 167 -41.50 -19.88 -2.79
CA GLN A 167 -41.90 -21.23 -3.24
C GLN A 167 -41.54 -21.61 -4.68
N ASP A 168 -41.22 -20.65 -5.55
CA ASP A 168 -40.93 -20.89 -6.98
C ASP A 168 -39.45 -20.76 -7.38
N GLU A 169 -38.53 -20.42 -6.46
CA GLU A 169 -37.10 -20.38 -6.79
C GLU A 169 -36.41 -21.71 -6.48
N GLU A 170 -36.42 -22.60 -7.47
CA GLU A 170 -35.38 -23.63 -7.59
C GLU A 170 -34.02 -22.96 -7.37
N MET A 171 -33.20 -23.51 -6.45
CA MET A 171 -31.90 -22.97 -6.06
C MET A 171 -30.92 -23.04 -7.24
N LEU A 172 -31.07 -22.15 -8.22
CA LEU A 172 -30.19 -22.02 -9.36
C LEU A 172 -28.81 -21.68 -8.80
N GLY A 173 -27.89 -22.64 -8.86
CA GLY A 173 -26.56 -22.54 -8.28
C GLY A 173 -25.87 -21.21 -8.60
N LYS A 174 -25.02 -20.75 -7.67
CA LYS A 174 -24.33 -19.44 -7.68
C LYS A 174 -24.02 -18.93 -9.10
N LYS A 175 -24.93 -18.16 -9.70
CA LYS A 175 -24.72 -17.58 -11.02
C LYS A 175 -23.54 -16.61 -10.95
N ARG A 176 -22.66 -16.65 -11.96
CA ARG A 176 -21.51 -15.74 -12.04
C ARG A 176 -22.00 -14.29 -12.03
N ARG A 177 -21.40 -13.46 -11.18
CA ARG A 177 -21.73 -12.03 -11.12
C ARG A 177 -21.52 -11.40 -12.49
N ILE A 178 -22.51 -10.63 -12.93
CA ILE A 178 -22.46 -9.89 -14.19
C ILE A 178 -21.35 -8.83 -14.09
N SER A 179 -20.73 -8.47 -15.23
CA SER A 179 -19.72 -7.42 -15.21
C SER A 179 -20.36 -6.06 -14.90
N LYS A 180 -19.66 -5.22 -14.12
CA LYS A 180 -20.12 -3.86 -13.75
C LYS A 180 -20.47 -2.98 -14.96
N HIS A 181 -19.85 -3.23 -16.10
CA HIS A 181 -20.17 -2.55 -17.36
C HIS A 181 -21.56 -2.93 -17.88
N LYS A 182 -21.90 -4.22 -17.87
CA LYS A 182 -23.23 -4.72 -18.24
C LYS A 182 -24.31 -4.24 -17.25
N GLU A 183 -24.00 -4.18 -15.96
CA GLU A 183 -24.90 -3.62 -14.94
C GLU A 183 -25.18 -2.13 -15.21
N LEU A 184 -24.15 -1.35 -15.54
CA LEU A 184 -24.29 0.06 -15.90
C LEU A 184 -25.17 0.25 -17.15
N GLU A 185 -24.99 -0.58 -18.18
CA GLU A 185 -25.82 -0.54 -19.39
C GLU A 185 -27.28 -0.86 -19.10
N ARG A 186 -27.55 -1.87 -18.27
CA ARG A 186 -28.91 -2.21 -17.84
C ARG A 186 -29.56 -1.06 -17.07
N ALA A 187 -28.85 -0.49 -16.09
CA ALA A 187 -29.34 0.65 -15.32
C ALA A 187 -29.66 1.87 -16.20
N LYS A 188 -28.80 2.16 -17.19
CA LYS A 188 -29.06 3.24 -18.17
C LYS A 188 -30.27 2.95 -19.06
N LYS A 189 -30.42 1.74 -19.57
CA LYS A 189 -31.58 1.35 -20.39
C LYS A 189 -32.88 1.54 -19.61
N LEU A 190 -32.90 1.20 -18.33
CA LEU A 190 -34.05 1.46 -17.46
C LEU A 190 -34.31 2.96 -17.26
N GLU A 191 -33.27 3.78 -17.10
CA GLU A 191 -33.42 5.25 -17.06
C GLU A 191 -33.94 5.83 -18.38
N GLU A 192 -33.51 5.29 -19.52
CA GLU A 192 -33.94 5.74 -20.86
C GLU A 192 -35.40 5.35 -21.14
N LEU A 193 -35.80 4.12 -20.79
CA LEU A 193 -37.18 3.66 -20.92
C LEU A 193 -38.15 4.50 -20.07
N LYS A 194 -37.75 4.89 -18.85
CA LYS A 194 -38.53 5.80 -18.00
C LYS A 194 -38.71 7.20 -18.60
N LYS A 195 -37.76 7.65 -19.43
CA LYS A 195 -37.80 8.98 -20.06
C LYS A 195 -38.60 9.01 -21.34
N ASN A 196 -38.53 7.93 -22.12
CA ASN A 196 -39.17 7.86 -23.43
C ASN A 196 -40.67 7.56 -23.31
N ASP A 197 -41.07 6.64 -22.43
CA ASP A 197 -42.47 6.28 -22.20
C ASP A 197 -42.80 6.32 -20.69
N PRO A 198 -43.49 7.35 -20.18
CA PRO A 198 -43.76 7.45 -18.74
C PRO A 198 -44.66 6.33 -18.23
N GLU A 199 -45.76 6.01 -18.93
CA GLU A 199 -46.72 4.98 -18.48
C GLU A 199 -46.13 3.56 -18.51
N LYS A 200 -45.49 3.18 -19.63
CA LYS A 200 -44.83 1.88 -19.76
C LYS A 200 -43.58 1.80 -18.88
N GLY A 201 -42.86 2.91 -18.74
CA GLY A 201 -41.68 3.05 -17.89
C GLY A 201 -41.99 2.86 -16.42
N GLU A 202 -43.11 3.37 -15.92
CA GLU A 202 -43.55 3.13 -14.55
C GLU A 202 -43.93 1.68 -14.30
N ALA A 203 -44.64 1.04 -15.24
CA ALA A 203 -44.98 -0.39 -15.12
C ALA A 203 -43.73 -1.28 -15.09
N ILE A 204 -42.75 -1.00 -15.95
CA ILE A 204 -41.45 -1.70 -15.97
C ILE A 204 -40.67 -1.40 -14.69
N ALA A 205 -40.65 -0.15 -14.22
CA ALA A 205 -39.98 0.24 -13.00
C ALA A 205 -40.55 -0.47 -11.77
N LYS A 206 -41.87 -0.59 -11.68
CA LYS A 206 -42.55 -1.35 -10.63
C LYS A 206 -42.14 -2.83 -10.69
N LYS A 207 -42.21 -3.45 -11.88
CA LYS A 207 -41.79 -4.85 -12.07
C LYS A 207 -40.33 -5.10 -11.67
N GLU A 208 -39.41 -4.24 -12.10
CA GLU A 208 -37.99 -4.34 -11.76
C GLU A 208 -37.74 -4.05 -10.27
N ALA A 209 -38.48 -3.12 -9.66
CA ALA A 209 -38.39 -2.87 -8.21
C ALA A 209 -38.83 -4.08 -7.39
N TRP A 210 -39.92 -4.75 -7.79
CA TRP A 210 -40.38 -5.99 -7.14
C TRP A 210 -39.39 -7.13 -7.31
N LYS A 211 -38.84 -7.33 -8.52
CA LYS A 211 -37.76 -8.30 -8.76
C LYS A 211 -36.53 -8.01 -7.91
N ALA A 212 -36.08 -6.76 -7.89
CA ALA A 212 -34.94 -6.36 -7.09
C ALA A 212 -35.20 -6.48 -5.58
N ALA A 213 -36.44 -6.29 -5.12
CA ALA A 213 -36.82 -6.54 -3.72
C ALA A 213 -36.78 -8.03 -3.40
N MET A 214 -37.30 -8.89 -4.29
CA MET A 214 -37.21 -10.35 -4.16
C MET A 214 -35.75 -10.82 -4.17
N ASP A 215 -34.93 -10.35 -5.10
CA ASP A 215 -33.49 -10.66 -5.17
C ASP A 215 -32.74 -10.23 -3.90
N ARG A 216 -33.09 -9.07 -3.31
CA ARG A 216 -32.51 -8.63 -2.03
C ARG A 216 -32.95 -9.51 -0.88
N ALA A 217 -34.22 -9.90 -0.82
CA ALA A 217 -34.78 -10.80 0.19
C ALA A 217 -34.18 -12.21 0.09
N SER A 218 -33.85 -12.66 -1.13
CA SER A 218 -33.14 -13.90 -1.39
C SER A 218 -31.62 -13.80 -1.12
N GLY A 219 -31.11 -12.64 -0.70
CA GLY A 219 -29.70 -12.46 -0.30
C GLY A 219 -28.75 -12.08 -1.45
N ILE A 220 -29.27 -11.83 -2.66
CA ILE A 220 -28.48 -11.40 -3.82
C ILE A 220 -28.15 -9.90 -3.71
N LYS A 221 -26.87 -9.55 -3.92
CA LYS A 221 -26.41 -8.15 -3.89
C LYS A 221 -26.74 -7.44 -5.20
N VAL A 222 -27.88 -6.74 -5.21
CA VAL A 222 -28.38 -5.96 -6.36
C VAL A 222 -27.69 -4.59 -6.46
N HIS A 223 -27.20 -4.22 -7.66
CA HIS A 223 -26.58 -2.92 -7.97
C HIS A 223 -27.40 -2.19 -9.06
N ASP A 224 -28.30 -1.30 -8.65
CA ASP A 224 -29.22 -0.63 -9.60
C ASP A 224 -28.80 0.82 -9.94
N ASP A 225 -28.01 1.47 -9.08
CA ASP A 225 -27.69 2.89 -9.23
C ASP A 225 -26.56 3.13 -10.24
N PRO A 226 -26.83 3.79 -11.39
CA PRO A 226 -25.81 4.00 -12.42
C PRO A 226 -24.70 4.95 -11.93
N LYS A 227 -24.99 5.87 -11.01
CA LYS A 227 -24.00 6.77 -10.40
C LYS A 227 -22.99 6.00 -9.53
N LEU A 228 -23.45 5.05 -8.73
CA LEU A 228 -22.57 4.23 -7.87
C LEU A 228 -21.75 3.25 -8.70
N ILE A 229 -22.34 2.62 -9.71
CA ILE A 229 -21.63 1.70 -10.60
C ILE A 229 -20.50 2.44 -11.33
N LYS A 230 -20.76 3.65 -11.85
CA LYS A 230 -19.73 4.53 -12.46
C LYS A 230 -18.59 4.84 -11.47
N LYS A 231 -18.90 5.23 -10.23
CA LYS A 231 -17.90 5.49 -9.18
C LYS A 231 -17.05 4.24 -8.91
N SER A 232 -17.67 3.06 -8.87
CA SER A 232 -16.98 1.80 -8.63
C SER A 232 -16.01 1.45 -9.78
N ILE A 233 -16.43 1.64 -11.03
CA ILE A 233 -15.58 1.44 -12.22
C ILE A 233 -14.40 2.42 -12.18
N HIS A 234 -14.65 3.69 -11.82
CA HIS A 234 -13.59 4.69 -11.70
C HIS A 234 -12.56 4.33 -10.62
N LYS A 235 -13.01 3.86 -9.45
CA LYS A 235 -12.11 3.38 -8.38
C LYS A 235 -11.22 2.23 -8.86
N VAL A 236 -11.79 1.26 -9.57
CA VAL A 236 -11.03 0.13 -10.13
C VAL A 236 -9.99 0.62 -11.15
N LYS A 237 -10.38 1.50 -12.07
CA LYS A 237 -9.45 2.09 -13.05
C LYS A 237 -8.32 2.88 -12.38
N LYS A 238 -8.62 3.64 -11.32
CA LYS A 238 -7.60 4.36 -10.54
C LYS A 238 -6.63 3.39 -9.86
N GLN A 239 -7.13 2.29 -9.30
CA GLN A 239 -6.29 1.28 -8.69
C GLN A 239 -5.39 0.58 -9.71
N GLN A 240 -5.94 0.24 -10.89
CA GLN A 240 -5.17 -0.32 -11.99
C GLN A 240 -4.07 0.65 -12.46
N GLY A 241 -4.38 1.94 -12.59
CA GLY A 241 -3.38 2.97 -12.92
C GLY A 241 -2.25 3.03 -11.89
N LYS A 242 -2.57 3.06 -10.60
CA LYS A 242 -1.54 3.01 -9.53
C LYS A 242 -0.69 1.75 -9.57
N ASN A 243 -1.31 0.61 -9.87
CA ASN A 243 -0.59 -0.66 -9.94
C ASN A 243 0.34 -0.70 -11.16
N ALA A 244 -0.08 -0.13 -12.30
CA ALA A 244 0.74 0.00 -13.49
C ALA A 244 1.94 0.93 -13.25
N GLU A 245 1.72 2.11 -12.67
CA GLU A 245 2.79 3.05 -12.30
C GLU A 245 3.82 2.39 -11.37
N LYS A 246 3.37 1.69 -10.32
CA LYS A 246 4.28 0.95 -9.41
C LYS A 246 5.05 -0.17 -10.12
N TRP A 247 4.42 -0.84 -11.10
CA TRP A 247 5.09 -1.87 -11.87
C TRP A 247 6.17 -1.29 -12.76
N GLU A 248 5.88 -0.19 -13.45
CA GLU A 248 6.84 0.56 -14.25
C GLU A 248 8.02 1.04 -13.40
N GLU A 249 7.77 1.62 -12.22
CA GLU A 249 8.82 2.04 -11.29
C GLU A 249 9.73 0.89 -10.87
N ARG A 250 9.16 -0.30 -10.61
CA ARG A 250 9.96 -1.50 -10.27
C ARG A 250 10.82 -1.97 -11.44
N VAL A 251 10.28 -1.97 -12.65
CA VAL A 251 11.03 -2.34 -13.86
C VAL A 251 12.18 -1.35 -14.09
N GLN A 252 11.89 -0.04 -14.00
CA GLN A 252 12.91 1.00 -14.13
C GLN A 252 14.01 0.87 -13.07
N SER A 253 13.66 0.67 -11.80
CA SER A 253 14.63 0.46 -10.73
C SER A 253 15.49 -0.78 -10.95
N ARG A 254 14.88 -1.90 -11.37
CA ARG A 254 15.61 -3.12 -11.73
C ARG A 254 16.61 -2.86 -12.86
N ASP A 255 16.20 -2.15 -13.89
CA ASP A 255 17.02 -1.91 -15.07
C ASP A 255 18.13 -0.89 -14.79
N GLN A 256 17.86 0.12 -13.96
CA GLN A 256 18.88 1.02 -13.41
C GLN A 256 19.95 0.26 -12.60
N LEU A 257 19.53 -0.60 -11.67
CA LEU A 257 20.47 -1.39 -10.87
C LEU A 257 21.31 -2.34 -11.72
N LYS A 258 20.74 -2.89 -12.81
CA LYS A 258 21.51 -3.69 -13.78
C LYS A 258 22.53 -2.82 -14.52
N ALA A 259 22.11 -1.66 -15.02
CA ALA A 259 22.97 -0.73 -15.73
C ALA A 259 24.12 -0.21 -14.84
N GLU A 260 23.84 0.14 -13.58
CA GLU A 260 24.86 0.56 -12.61
C GLU A 260 25.87 -0.55 -12.33
N LYS A 261 25.42 -1.79 -12.16
CA LYS A 261 26.32 -2.94 -11.97
C LYS A 261 27.18 -3.19 -13.21
N GLN A 262 26.62 -3.06 -14.41
CA GLN A 262 27.37 -3.18 -15.66
C GLN A 262 28.39 -2.05 -15.80
N LYS A 263 28.00 -0.81 -15.49
CA LYS A 263 28.91 0.35 -15.49
C LYS A 263 30.07 0.16 -14.51
N LYS A 264 29.81 -0.26 -13.27
CA LYS A 264 30.87 -0.58 -12.31
C LYS A 264 31.82 -1.66 -12.83
N ARG A 265 31.31 -2.66 -13.54
CA ARG A 265 32.16 -3.69 -14.16
C ARG A 265 33.01 -3.13 -15.30
N SER A 266 32.45 -2.29 -16.17
CA SER A 266 33.23 -1.66 -17.25
C SER A 266 34.30 -0.74 -16.70
N ASP A 267 33.97 0.04 -15.67
CA ASP A 267 34.89 0.98 -15.03
C ASP A 267 36.06 0.22 -14.37
N ASN A 268 35.78 -0.84 -13.59
CA ASN A 268 36.82 -1.70 -13.00
C ASN A 268 37.70 -2.40 -14.05
N ILE A 269 37.13 -2.77 -15.20
CA ILE A 269 37.89 -3.36 -16.31
C ILE A 269 38.81 -2.29 -16.94
N ALA A 270 38.30 -1.09 -17.17
CA ALA A 270 39.07 0.03 -17.69
C ALA A 270 40.21 0.43 -16.75
N GLU A 271 39.95 0.50 -15.44
CA GLU A 271 40.96 0.71 -14.40
C GLU A 271 42.05 -0.35 -14.45
N ARG A 272 41.69 -1.65 -14.48
CA ARG A 272 42.68 -2.74 -14.62
C ARG A 272 43.51 -2.63 -15.90
N ILE A 273 42.92 -2.19 -17.01
CA ILE A 273 43.63 -1.96 -18.26
C ILE A 273 44.63 -0.80 -18.10
N ASN A 274 44.20 0.30 -17.49
CA ASN A 274 45.03 1.47 -17.25
C ASN A 274 46.17 1.14 -16.28
N ASP A 275 45.93 0.42 -15.18
CA ASP A 275 46.96 -0.04 -14.25
C ASP A 275 48.01 -0.90 -14.96
N LYS A 276 47.60 -1.80 -15.85
CA LYS A 276 48.52 -2.60 -16.66
C LYS A 276 49.37 -1.72 -17.58
N LYS A 277 48.79 -0.67 -18.18
CA LYS A 277 49.53 0.31 -19.00
C LYS A 277 50.51 1.11 -18.15
N MET A 278 50.08 1.66 -17.02
CA MET A 278 50.91 2.44 -16.10
C MET A 278 52.06 1.60 -15.52
N ARG A 279 51.83 0.33 -15.16
CA ARG A 279 52.91 -0.58 -14.75
C ARG A 279 53.94 -0.84 -15.85
N LYS A 280 53.51 -0.93 -17.12
CA LYS A 280 54.44 -1.06 -18.27
C LYS A 280 55.24 0.21 -18.47
N ILE A 281 54.61 1.38 -18.36
CA ILE A 281 55.27 2.70 -18.46
C ILE A 281 56.29 2.85 -17.32
N ALA A 282 55.88 2.66 -16.06
CA ALA A 282 56.77 2.73 -14.91
C ALA A 282 57.97 1.76 -14.99
N LYS A 283 57.77 0.54 -15.53
CA LYS A 283 58.87 -0.39 -15.79
C LYS A 283 59.84 0.12 -16.86
N ARG A 284 59.35 0.77 -17.92
CA ARG A 284 60.20 1.39 -18.96
C ARG A 284 60.95 2.60 -18.40
N GLU A 285 60.26 3.49 -17.69
CA GLU A 285 60.87 4.66 -17.03
C GLU A 285 61.91 4.24 -16.00
N LYS A 286 61.63 3.25 -15.15
CA LYS A 286 62.62 2.72 -14.20
C LYS A 286 63.84 2.12 -14.90
N LYS A 287 63.67 1.48 -16.06
CA LYS A 287 64.80 0.99 -16.87
C LYS A 287 65.60 2.14 -17.49
N LEU A 288 64.92 3.16 -18.00
CA LEU A 288 65.54 4.35 -18.58
C LEU A 288 66.29 5.18 -17.53
N LEU A 289 65.76 5.27 -16.31
CA LEU A 289 66.32 6.03 -15.19
C LEU A 289 67.35 5.25 -14.35
N ARG A 290 67.60 3.96 -14.65
CA ARG A 290 68.55 3.14 -13.90
C ARG A 290 69.97 3.58 -14.26
N PRO A 291 70.78 4.08 -13.30
CA PRO A 291 72.17 4.44 -13.58
C PRO A 291 72.92 3.23 -14.11
N GLY A 292 73.57 3.35 -15.26
CA GLY A 292 74.46 2.32 -15.78
C GLY A 292 75.80 2.28 -15.02
N PHE A 293 76.70 1.40 -15.45
CA PHE A 293 78.08 1.32 -14.92
C PHE A 293 78.86 2.64 -15.08
N GLU A 294 78.48 3.49 -16.04
CA GLU A 294 79.08 4.81 -16.31
C GLU A 294 78.29 5.99 -15.69
N GLY A 295 77.27 5.75 -14.86
CA GLY A 295 76.38 6.81 -14.37
C GLY A 295 75.31 7.23 -15.40
N ARG A 296 74.56 8.30 -15.10
CA ARG A 296 73.47 8.81 -15.94
C ARG A 296 74.05 9.49 -17.20
N LYS A 297 73.88 8.90 -18.39
CA LYS A 297 74.08 9.60 -19.66
C LYS A 297 72.88 10.53 -19.90
N GLU A 298 73.09 11.84 -19.70
CA GLU A 298 72.18 12.89 -20.16
C GLU A 298 72.20 12.94 -21.70
N GLY A 299 71.35 12.14 -22.33
CA GLY A 299 71.05 12.30 -23.75
C GLY A 299 71.38 11.10 -24.65
N PHE A 300 70.64 11.02 -25.75
CA PHE A 300 70.94 10.14 -26.88
C PHE A 300 72.07 10.78 -27.70
N ILE A 301 73.13 10.03 -27.95
CA ILE A 301 74.32 10.42 -28.74
C ILE A 301 73.97 10.82 -30.20
N ASN A 302 72.74 10.56 -30.67
CA ASN A 302 72.28 10.81 -32.04
C ASN A 302 71.51 12.15 -32.24
N SER A 303 71.70 13.16 -31.39
CA SER A 303 71.10 14.48 -31.61
C SER A 303 72.02 15.50 -32.29
N SER A 304 73.24 15.09 -32.71
CA SER A 304 74.14 15.93 -33.50
C SER A 304 74.81 15.17 -34.67
N SER A 305 74.05 14.86 -35.72
CA SER A 305 74.60 14.69 -37.08
C SER A 305 73.49 14.38 -38.08
N GLY A 306 73.31 15.26 -39.08
CA GLY A 306 72.66 14.96 -40.36
C GLY A 306 71.17 15.22 -40.43
#